data_AF-A0A0R2VD86-F1
#
_entry.id   AF-A0A0R2VD86-F1
#
_cell.length_a   1.000
_cell.length_b   1.000
_cell.length_c   1.000
_cell.angle_alpha   90.00
_cell.angle_beta   90.00
_cell.angle_gamma   90.00
#
_symmetry.space_group_name_H-M   'P 1'
#
loop_
_entity.id
_entity.type
_entity.pdbx_description
1 polymer ?
#
loop_
_entity_poly.entity_id
_entity_poly.type
_entity_poly.pdbx_seq_one_letter_code
_entity_poly.pdbx_strand_id
1 'polypeptide(L)'
;MKGEKWRTSVEEIPGIAALQPMDTLFSMGSCFSDNLTVLLKERRMTITGNPFGIIYNPVAIQTLFRRVANAEYFSEKELFEYKGLYRSLETHSDCSDISVNGTLNILNTAIDTSRKVVSEASLVLLTFGTSLVYMHKERGVIVANNHALPANDFTQKQLSIEEVRKSLENIVSSIRAINPHVTIVYTLSPVRHFRNGLMANARSKAVLLEAIHQVVDRNAKCNYFPAYEYLMDELRDYRFYTDDLIHPSNLAVRFVWEKFIGTVMAPDTLEFIKDMEQLLAA
;
A
#
# COMPACT_ATOMS: atom_id res chain seq x y z
N MET A 1 14.95 29.08 27.60
CA MET A 1 14.91 28.43 26.27
C MET A 1 14.35 27.03 26.47
N LYS A 2 13.17 26.73 25.92
CA LYS A 2 12.61 25.37 25.94
C LYS A 2 13.61 24.43 25.26
N GLY A 3 13.89 23.28 25.87
CA GLY A 3 14.94 22.35 25.49
C GLY A 3 15.00 22.10 23.99
N GLU A 4 16.23 21.94 23.48
CA GLU A 4 16.54 21.78 22.06
C GLU A 4 15.61 20.76 21.39
N LYS A 5 14.58 21.25 20.70
CA LYS A 5 13.79 20.43 19.78
C LYS A 5 14.64 20.24 18.52
N TRP A 6 15.36 19.14 18.46
CA TRP A 6 16.15 18.73 17.30
C TRP A 6 15.30 18.28 16.09
N ARG A 7 13.96 18.32 16.20
CA ARG A 7 13.02 17.91 15.14
C ARG A 7 11.78 18.79 15.09
N THR A 8 11.26 18.97 13.87
CA THR A 8 9.89 19.47 13.66
C THR A 8 8.98 18.26 13.63
N SER A 9 8.20 18.07 14.70
CA SER A 9 7.31 16.92 14.81
C SER A 9 6.10 17.10 13.90
N VAL A 10 5.76 16.04 13.17
CA VAL A 10 4.44 15.94 12.54
C VAL A 10 3.40 15.81 13.65
N GLU A 11 2.24 16.45 13.48
CA GLU A 11 1.15 16.38 14.45
C GLU A 11 0.68 14.93 14.62
N GLU A 12 0.53 14.49 15.86
CA GLU A 12 0.06 13.13 16.14
C GLU A 12 -1.43 13.03 15.85
N ILE A 13 -1.84 11.94 15.21
CA ILE A 13 -3.25 11.67 14.89
C ILE A 13 -3.71 10.49 15.75
N PRO A 14 -3.98 10.70 17.05
CA PRO A 14 -4.35 9.60 17.93
C PRO A 14 -5.73 9.03 17.56
N GLY A 15 -5.86 7.70 17.64
CA GLY A 15 -7.17 7.04 17.63
C GLY A 15 -7.83 6.93 16.26
N ILE A 16 -7.06 6.81 15.17
CA ILE A 16 -7.60 6.47 13.84
C ILE A 16 -8.36 5.13 13.92
N ALA A 17 -7.82 4.19 14.69
CA ALA A 17 -8.47 2.95 15.05
C ALA A 17 -8.11 2.58 16.51
N ALA A 18 -8.91 1.73 17.13
CA ALA A 18 -8.66 1.17 18.45
C ALA A 18 -8.51 -0.35 18.33
N LEU A 19 -7.57 -0.77 17.47
CA LEU A 19 -7.39 -2.18 17.12
C LEU A 19 -6.98 -3.01 18.33
N GLN A 20 -7.57 -4.19 18.41
CA GLN A 20 -7.32 -5.26 19.38
C GLN A 20 -6.40 -6.34 18.79
N PRO A 21 -5.78 -7.22 19.60
CA PRO A 21 -4.83 -8.22 19.08
C PRO A 21 -5.45 -9.21 18.08
N MET A 22 -6.75 -9.51 18.24
CA MET A 22 -7.48 -10.44 17.37
C MET A 22 -8.15 -9.76 16.17
N ASP A 23 -8.05 -8.44 16.04
CA ASP A 23 -8.57 -7.75 14.87
C ASP A 23 -7.82 -8.18 13.61
N THR A 24 -8.57 -8.26 12.51
CA THR A 24 -8.01 -8.62 11.21
C THR A 24 -7.69 -7.36 10.42
N LEU A 25 -6.48 -7.32 9.85
CA LEU A 25 -6.01 -6.25 9.01
C LEU A 25 -5.79 -6.74 7.57
N PHE A 26 -6.03 -5.84 6.63
CA PHE A 26 -5.66 -6.03 5.22
C PHE A 26 -4.75 -4.88 4.79
N SER A 27 -3.71 -5.18 4.02
CA SER A 27 -2.77 -4.18 3.52
C SER A 27 -2.48 -4.39 2.03
N MET A 28 -2.47 -3.30 1.27
CA MET A 28 -2.13 -3.33 -0.15
C MET A 28 -1.43 -2.04 -0.57
N GLY A 29 -0.33 -2.15 -1.33
CA GLY A 29 0.40 -0.98 -1.79
C GLY A 29 1.87 -1.22 -2.11
N SER A 30 2.66 -0.16 -1.93
CA SER A 30 4.11 -0.14 -2.16
C SER A 30 4.89 -1.09 -1.22
N CYS A 31 6.16 -1.36 -1.51
CA CYS A 31 7.05 -2.13 -0.62
C CYS A 31 7.10 -1.61 0.84
N PHE A 32 6.84 -0.32 1.07
CA PHE A 32 6.75 0.22 2.43
C PHE A 32 5.65 -0.45 3.27
N SER A 33 4.54 -0.88 2.65
CA SER A 33 3.48 -1.60 3.35
C SER A 33 3.90 -3.01 3.78
N ASP A 34 4.83 -3.64 3.06
CA ASP A 34 5.34 -4.96 3.45
C ASP A 34 6.17 -4.88 4.72
N ASN A 35 6.96 -3.81 4.90
CA ASN A 35 7.69 -3.59 6.15
C ASN A 35 6.75 -3.56 7.37
N LEU A 36 5.64 -2.82 7.29
CA LEU A 36 4.65 -2.78 8.36
C LEU A 36 3.95 -4.14 8.53
N THR A 37 3.66 -4.84 7.42
CA THR A 37 3.03 -6.16 7.45
C THR A 37 3.91 -7.19 8.16
N VAL A 38 5.22 -7.20 7.87
CA VAL A 38 6.19 -8.08 8.54
C VAL A 38 6.22 -7.80 10.03
N LEU A 39 6.35 -6.53 10.43
CA LEU A 39 6.40 -6.15 11.84
C LEU A 39 5.13 -6.56 12.60
N LEU A 40 3.96 -6.38 11.99
CA LEU A 40 2.68 -6.82 12.56
C LEU A 40 2.62 -8.34 12.75
N LYS A 41 3.05 -9.12 11.73
CA LYS A 41 3.06 -10.58 11.79
C LYS A 41 4.02 -11.12 12.87
N GLU A 42 5.21 -10.54 13.00
CA GLU A 42 6.18 -10.90 14.04
C GLU A 42 5.59 -10.74 15.45
N ARG A 43 4.71 -9.75 15.62
CA ARG A 43 4.01 -9.44 16.88
C ARG A 43 2.63 -10.11 16.97
N ARG A 44 2.41 -11.16 16.18
CA ARG A 44 1.21 -12.02 16.19
C ARG A 44 -0.11 -11.32 15.84
N MET A 45 -0.05 -10.15 15.21
CA MET A 45 -1.25 -9.49 14.69
C MET A 45 -1.75 -10.22 13.44
N THR A 46 -3.07 -10.30 13.26
CA THR A 46 -3.69 -10.96 12.11
C THR A 46 -3.71 -10.01 10.91
N ILE A 47 -2.80 -10.21 9.94
CA ILE A 47 -2.73 -9.36 8.74
C ILE A 47 -2.44 -10.14 7.46
N THR A 48 -3.16 -9.79 6.39
CA THR A 48 -2.80 -10.15 5.00
C THR A 48 -2.27 -8.92 4.28
N GLY A 49 -1.07 -9.02 3.72
CA GLY A 49 -0.43 -7.94 2.98
C GLY A 49 -0.14 -8.34 1.53
N ASN A 50 -0.40 -7.42 0.60
CA ASN A 50 -0.04 -7.50 -0.81
C ASN A 50 -0.31 -8.87 -1.47
N PRO A 51 -1.56 -9.38 -1.44
CA PRO A 51 -1.89 -10.69 -2.04
C PRO A 51 -1.68 -10.74 -3.56
N PHE A 52 -1.65 -9.58 -4.23
CA PHE A 52 -1.34 -9.43 -5.66
C PHE A 52 0.09 -8.90 -5.91
N GLY A 53 0.93 -8.97 -4.88
CA GLY A 53 2.25 -8.37 -4.77
C GLY A 53 2.23 -6.84 -4.71
N ILE A 54 3.42 -6.24 -4.85
CA ILE A 54 3.62 -4.80 -4.64
C ILE A 54 3.05 -3.99 -5.80
N ILE A 55 2.12 -3.08 -5.50
CA ILE A 55 1.43 -2.24 -6.49
C ILE A 55 1.39 -0.80 -5.99
N TYR A 56 1.85 0.12 -6.83
CA TYR A 56 2.11 1.50 -6.39
C TYR A 56 1.03 2.51 -6.77
N ASN A 57 0.22 2.21 -7.78
CA ASN A 57 -0.68 3.21 -8.36
C ASN A 57 -2.16 2.91 -8.05
N PRO A 58 -2.98 3.95 -7.84
CA PRO A 58 -4.37 3.79 -7.39
C PRO A 58 -5.25 3.08 -8.43
N VAL A 59 -5.02 3.28 -9.72
CA VAL A 59 -5.86 2.68 -10.78
C VAL A 59 -5.69 1.15 -10.86
N ALA A 60 -4.46 0.66 -10.71
CA ALA A 60 -4.20 -0.78 -10.65
C ALA A 60 -4.82 -1.39 -9.38
N ILE A 61 -4.66 -0.75 -8.22
CA ILE A 61 -5.28 -1.20 -6.95
C ILE A 61 -6.82 -1.21 -7.07
N GLN A 62 -7.42 -0.18 -7.70
CA GLN A 62 -8.85 -0.12 -7.98
C GLN A 62 -9.31 -1.30 -8.84
N THR A 63 -8.55 -1.66 -9.88
CA THR A 63 -8.89 -2.79 -10.76
C THR A 63 -8.97 -4.08 -9.96
N LEU A 64 -8.03 -4.32 -9.06
CA LEU A 64 -8.01 -5.50 -8.20
C LEU A 64 -9.13 -5.50 -7.16
N PHE A 65 -9.40 -4.37 -6.49
CA PHE A 65 -10.54 -4.30 -5.57
C PHE A 65 -11.88 -4.48 -6.28
N ARG A 66 -12.04 -3.99 -7.52
CA ARG A 66 -13.21 -4.28 -8.34
C ARG A 66 -13.36 -5.78 -8.56
N ARG A 67 -12.27 -6.48 -8.89
CA ARG A 67 -12.30 -7.94 -9.06
C ARG A 67 -12.70 -8.65 -7.78
N VAL A 68 -12.08 -8.29 -6.65
CA VAL A 68 -12.36 -8.86 -5.33
C VAL A 68 -13.82 -8.63 -4.93
N ALA A 69 -14.36 -7.42 -5.15
CA ALA A 69 -15.73 -7.08 -4.81
C ALA A 69 -16.77 -7.84 -5.64
N ASN A 70 -16.47 -8.11 -6.91
CA ASN A 70 -17.38 -8.81 -7.82
C ASN A 70 -17.10 -10.31 -7.96
N ALA A 71 -16.11 -10.86 -7.26
CA ALA A 71 -15.59 -12.21 -7.49
C ALA A 71 -15.25 -12.47 -8.98
N GLU A 72 -14.63 -11.47 -9.63
CA GLU A 72 -14.22 -11.51 -11.04
C GLU A 72 -12.86 -12.20 -11.19
N TYR A 73 -12.89 -13.53 -11.28
CA TYR A 73 -11.70 -14.37 -11.41
C TYR A 73 -10.92 -14.13 -12.70
N PHE A 74 -9.59 -14.28 -12.63
CA PHE A 74 -8.70 -14.27 -13.77
C PHE A 74 -8.92 -15.52 -14.63
N SER A 75 -8.77 -15.34 -15.93
CA SER A 75 -8.77 -16.36 -16.96
C SER A 75 -7.48 -16.30 -17.78
N GLU A 76 -7.27 -17.28 -18.66
CA GLU A 76 -6.10 -17.30 -19.56
C GLU A 76 -6.01 -16.06 -20.46
N LYS A 77 -7.13 -15.38 -20.73
CA LYS A 77 -7.19 -14.17 -21.57
C LYS A 77 -6.41 -13.00 -20.97
N GLU A 78 -6.31 -12.93 -19.65
CA GLU A 78 -5.57 -11.88 -18.97
C GLU A 78 -4.06 -12.17 -18.92
N LEU A 79 -3.66 -13.41 -19.21
CA LEU A 79 -2.27 -13.85 -19.11
C LEU A 79 -1.48 -13.55 -20.37
N PHE A 80 -0.16 -13.51 -20.22
CA PHE A 80 0.81 -13.56 -21.31
C PHE A 80 2.07 -14.29 -20.81
N GLU A 81 2.76 -14.97 -21.71
CA GLU A 81 4.05 -15.58 -21.40
C GLU A 81 5.17 -14.58 -21.69
N TYR A 82 6.08 -14.41 -20.73
CA TYR A 82 7.32 -13.68 -20.96
C TYR A 82 8.47 -14.30 -20.16
N LYS A 83 9.52 -14.68 -20.87
CA LYS A 83 10.72 -15.36 -20.33
C LYS A 83 10.37 -16.64 -19.55
N GLY A 84 9.49 -17.48 -20.12
CA GLY A 84 9.12 -18.79 -19.56
C GLY A 84 8.20 -18.74 -18.34
N LEU A 85 7.60 -17.58 -18.05
CA LEU A 85 6.65 -17.40 -16.95
C LEU A 85 5.37 -16.75 -17.48
N TYR A 86 4.24 -17.25 -17.03
CA TYR A 86 2.92 -16.69 -17.29
C TYR A 86 2.60 -15.61 -16.26
N ARG A 87 2.09 -14.46 -16.74
CA ARG A 87 1.97 -13.23 -15.97
C ARG A 87 0.70 -12.48 -16.33
N SER A 88 0.22 -11.62 -15.42
CA SER A 88 -0.84 -10.64 -15.68
C SER A 88 -0.29 -9.23 -15.57
N LEU A 89 -0.67 -8.34 -16.50
CA LEU A 89 -0.31 -6.91 -16.42
C LEU A 89 -0.96 -6.21 -15.21
N GLU A 90 -1.96 -6.83 -14.60
CA GLU A 90 -2.71 -6.29 -13.46
C GLU A 90 -2.07 -6.61 -12.10
N THR A 91 -1.05 -7.47 -12.05
CA THR A 91 -0.41 -7.90 -10.79
C THR A 91 1.10 -7.77 -10.82
N HIS A 92 1.73 -7.90 -9.64
CA HIS A 92 3.18 -7.90 -9.52
C HIS A 92 3.81 -9.14 -10.18
N SER A 93 5.11 -9.06 -10.44
CA SER A 93 5.90 -10.16 -11.02
C SER A 93 5.94 -11.42 -10.18
N ASP A 94 5.68 -11.33 -8.87
CA ASP A 94 5.68 -12.48 -7.95
C ASP A 94 4.42 -13.36 -8.12
N CYS A 95 3.37 -12.82 -8.74
CA CYS A 95 2.15 -13.57 -9.08
C CYS A 95 2.30 -14.24 -10.45
N SER A 96 3.34 -15.06 -10.62
CA SER A 96 3.65 -15.75 -11.87
C SER A 96 4.07 -17.20 -11.63
N ASP A 97 3.79 -18.06 -12.60
CA ASP A 97 4.21 -19.46 -12.60
C ASP A 97 4.67 -19.89 -14.01
N ILE A 98 5.35 -21.03 -14.12
CA ILE A 98 5.75 -21.61 -15.41
C ILE A 98 4.57 -22.13 -16.23
N SER A 99 3.40 -22.28 -15.60
CA SER A 99 2.18 -22.79 -16.22
C SER A 99 1.02 -21.80 -16.11
N VAL A 100 0.11 -21.84 -17.10
CA VAL A 100 -1.17 -21.11 -17.08
C VAL A 100 -1.95 -21.46 -15.81
N ASN A 101 -2.14 -22.76 -15.55
CA ASN A 101 -2.93 -23.23 -14.41
C ASN A 101 -2.34 -22.82 -13.07
N GLY A 102 -1.01 -22.90 -12.90
CA GLY A 102 -0.33 -22.44 -11.69
C GLY A 102 -0.53 -20.95 -11.46
N THR A 103 -0.38 -20.14 -12.52
CA THR A 103 -0.58 -18.68 -12.45
C THR A 103 -2.03 -18.33 -12.10
N LEU A 104 -3.00 -18.97 -12.76
CA LEU A 104 -4.43 -18.76 -12.44
C LEU A 104 -4.76 -19.17 -11.01
N ASN A 105 -4.17 -20.26 -10.50
CA ASN A 105 -4.37 -20.68 -9.12
C ASN A 105 -3.84 -19.64 -8.13
N ILE A 106 -2.64 -19.08 -8.36
CA ILE A 106 -2.08 -18.01 -7.53
C ILE A 106 -3.02 -16.79 -7.52
N LEU A 107 -3.40 -16.31 -8.71
CA LEU A 107 -4.20 -15.10 -8.86
C LEU A 107 -5.62 -15.23 -8.28
N ASN A 108 -6.28 -16.37 -8.52
CA ASN A 108 -7.65 -16.60 -8.04
C ASN A 108 -7.69 -16.90 -6.54
N THR A 109 -6.66 -17.58 -6.01
CA THR A 109 -6.49 -17.72 -4.54
C THR A 109 -6.29 -16.36 -3.88
N ALA A 110 -5.57 -15.44 -4.52
CA ALA A 110 -5.41 -14.07 -4.04
C ALA A 110 -6.74 -13.30 -4.00
N ILE A 111 -7.62 -13.51 -5.00
CA ILE A 111 -9.00 -12.96 -4.98
C ILE A 111 -9.79 -13.51 -3.79
N ASP A 112 -9.84 -14.82 -3.62
CA ASP A 112 -10.61 -15.47 -2.55
C ASP A 112 -10.11 -15.06 -1.16
N THR A 113 -8.78 -15.07 -0.98
CA THR A 113 -8.13 -14.65 0.27
C THR A 113 -8.44 -13.19 0.57
N SER A 114 -8.30 -12.30 -0.42
CA SER A 114 -8.58 -10.88 -0.24
C SER A 114 -10.04 -10.65 0.11
N ARG A 115 -10.97 -11.31 -0.58
CA ARG A 115 -12.40 -11.16 -0.33
C ARG A 115 -12.76 -11.60 1.09
N LYS A 116 -12.26 -12.76 1.51
CA LYS A 116 -12.47 -13.28 2.88
C LYS A 116 -11.93 -12.30 3.92
N VAL A 117 -10.65 -11.93 3.82
CA VAL A 117 -9.99 -11.08 4.81
C VAL A 117 -10.62 -9.70 4.87
N VAL A 118 -10.97 -9.08 3.72
CA VAL A 118 -11.64 -7.77 3.71
C VAL A 118 -13.02 -7.84 4.36
N SER A 119 -13.75 -8.97 4.23
CA SER A 119 -15.07 -9.14 4.86
C SER A 119 -15.04 -9.15 6.39
N GLU A 120 -13.92 -9.55 6.99
CA GLU A 120 -13.70 -9.61 8.44
C GLU A 120 -12.74 -8.53 8.96
N ALA A 121 -12.17 -7.72 8.06
CA ALA A 121 -11.16 -6.73 8.43
C ALA A 121 -11.75 -5.58 9.28
N SER A 122 -11.05 -5.27 10.37
CA SER A 122 -11.29 -4.06 11.17
C SER A 122 -10.61 -2.85 10.51
N LEU A 123 -9.50 -3.06 9.80
CA LEU A 123 -8.76 -2.01 9.09
C LEU A 123 -8.20 -2.47 7.73
N VAL A 124 -8.34 -1.62 6.72
CA VAL A 124 -7.68 -1.75 5.40
C VAL A 124 -6.66 -0.62 5.24
N LEU A 125 -5.38 -0.96 5.12
CA LEU A 125 -4.27 -0.03 4.87
C LEU A 125 -3.91 0.02 3.39
N LEU A 126 -3.96 1.21 2.78
CA LEU A 126 -3.65 1.44 1.37
C LEU A 126 -2.45 2.38 1.23
N THR A 127 -1.34 1.86 0.68
CA THR A 127 -0.07 2.58 0.58
C THR A 127 0.28 2.91 -0.86
N PHE A 128 0.03 4.14 -1.31
CA PHE A 128 0.30 4.54 -2.70
C PHE A 128 1.73 5.05 -2.91
N GLY A 129 2.33 4.70 -4.04
CA GLY A 129 3.68 5.10 -4.43
C GLY A 129 3.73 6.17 -5.52
N THR A 130 2.90 6.05 -6.56
CA THR A 130 2.99 6.91 -7.75
C THR A 130 1.64 7.15 -8.43
N SER A 131 1.44 8.37 -8.95
CA SER A 131 0.37 8.74 -9.89
C SER A 131 0.87 8.85 -11.34
N LEU A 132 2.18 8.66 -11.57
CA LEU A 132 2.73 8.41 -12.90
C LEU A 132 2.57 6.92 -13.24
N VAL A 133 1.74 6.63 -14.23
CA VAL A 133 1.37 5.26 -14.62
C VAL A 133 1.88 4.91 -16.02
N TYR A 134 1.96 3.62 -16.29
CA TYR A 134 2.26 3.07 -17.61
C TYR A 134 0.99 2.44 -18.19
N MET A 135 0.69 2.74 -19.45
CA MET A 135 -0.41 2.16 -20.19
C MET A 135 0.14 1.26 -21.29
N HIS A 136 -0.26 0.00 -21.29
CA HIS A 136 0.11 -0.95 -22.34
C HIS A 136 -0.62 -0.59 -23.64
N LYS A 137 0.13 -0.33 -24.71
CA LYS A 137 -0.41 0.22 -25.97
C LYS A 137 -1.43 -0.70 -26.63
N GLU A 138 -1.11 -1.98 -26.72
CA GLU A 138 -1.95 -2.95 -27.42
C GLU A 138 -3.24 -3.26 -26.65
N ARG A 139 -3.15 -3.42 -25.33
CA ARG A 139 -4.31 -3.77 -24.49
C ARG A 139 -5.11 -2.55 -24.03
N GLY A 140 -4.56 -1.33 -24.16
CA GLY A 140 -5.23 -0.09 -23.76
C GLY A 140 -5.47 0.04 -22.25
N VAL A 141 -4.72 -0.70 -21.42
CA VAL A 141 -4.91 -0.76 -19.96
C VAL A 141 -3.75 -0.14 -19.20
N ILE A 142 -4.04 0.50 -18.08
CA ILE A 142 -3.01 0.90 -17.09
C ILE A 142 -2.55 -0.37 -16.38
N VAL A 143 -1.24 -0.56 -16.30
CA VAL A 143 -0.64 -1.77 -15.73
C VAL A 143 -0.22 -1.56 -14.28
N ALA A 144 -0.24 -2.63 -13.50
CA ALA A 144 0.35 -2.68 -12.16
C ALA A 144 1.88 -2.81 -12.24
N ASN A 145 2.35 -3.66 -13.16
CA ASN A 145 3.76 -3.94 -13.40
C ASN A 145 4.01 -4.13 -14.91
N ASN A 146 5.15 -3.64 -15.39
CA ASN A 146 5.54 -3.76 -16.80
C ASN A 146 6.25 -5.10 -17.10
N HIS A 147 6.55 -5.92 -16.08
CA HIS A 147 7.18 -7.25 -16.18
C HIS A 147 8.49 -7.28 -16.98
N ALA A 148 9.24 -6.17 -16.95
CA ALA A 148 10.43 -5.95 -17.76
C ALA A 148 10.22 -6.13 -19.28
N LEU A 149 8.97 -5.98 -19.76
CA LEU A 149 8.65 -5.89 -21.18
C LEU A 149 9.30 -4.65 -21.82
N PRO A 150 9.51 -4.67 -23.15
CA PRO A 150 10.07 -3.53 -23.89
C PRO A 150 9.37 -2.20 -23.55
N ALA A 151 10.16 -1.16 -23.29
CA ALA A 151 9.62 0.16 -22.94
C ALA A 151 8.72 0.76 -24.04
N ASN A 152 8.96 0.36 -25.31
CA ASN A 152 8.17 0.79 -26.45
C ASN A 152 6.74 0.25 -26.45
N ASP A 153 6.42 -0.75 -25.62
CA ASP A 153 5.07 -1.31 -25.50
C ASP A 153 4.16 -0.44 -24.61
N PHE A 154 4.74 0.57 -23.95
CA PHE A 154 4.04 1.40 -22.98
C PHE A 154 4.03 2.88 -23.37
N THR A 155 3.00 3.57 -22.89
CA THR A 155 2.97 5.04 -22.82
C THR A 155 2.90 5.47 -21.37
N GLN A 156 3.64 6.52 -21.02
CA GLN A 156 3.56 7.12 -19.69
C GLN A 156 2.41 8.11 -19.63
N LYS A 157 1.66 8.09 -18.53
CA LYS A 157 0.60 9.06 -18.24
C LYS A 157 0.72 9.53 -16.81
N GLN A 158 0.82 10.85 -16.62
CA GLN A 158 0.63 11.47 -15.31
C GLN A 158 -0.87 11.57 -15.05
N LEU A 159 -1.37 10.85 -14.04
CA LEU A 159 -2.76 11.01 -13.62
C LEU A 159 -2.97 12.40 -13.03
N SER A 160 -4.16 12.95 -13.25
CA SER A 160 -4.66 14.15 -12.59
C SER A 160 -5.17 13.84 -11.18
N ILE A 161 -5.30 14.88 -10.35
CA ILE A 161 -5.91 14.77 -9.00
C ILE A 161 -7.31 14.15 -9.10
N GLU A 162 -8.10 14.58 -10.09
CA GLU A 162 -9.47 14.10 -10.28
C GLU A 162 -9.53 12.61 -10.67
N GLU A 163 -8.61 12.14 -11.52
CA GLU A 163 -8.52 10.71 -11.85
C GLU A 163 -8.12 9.86 -10.64
N VAL A 164 -7.17 10.35 -9.83
CA VAL A 164 -6.78 9.66 -8.59
C VAL A 164 -7.95 9.66 -7.61
N ARG A 165 -8.59 10.80 -7.35
CA ARG A 165 -9.73 10.92 -6.43
C ARG A 165 -10.86 9.96 -6.80
N LYS A 166 -11.28 9.93 -8.07
CA LYS A 166 -12.27 8.97 -8.57
C LYS A 166 -11.83 7.53 -8.35
N SER A 167 -10.56 7.23 -8.57
CA SER A 167 -10.01 5.90 -8.35
C SER A 167 -10.09 5.48 -6.89
N LEU A 168 -9.72 6.38 -5.97
CA LEU A 168 -9.84 6.16 -4.53
C LEU A 168 -11.30 5.98 -4.09
N GLU A 169 -12.24 6.77 -4.59
CA GLU A 169 -13.68 6.63 -4.31
C GLU A 169 -14.24 5.28 -4.79
N ASN A 170 -13.79 4.80 -5.95
CA ASN A 170 -14.15 3.48 -6.46
C ASN A 170 -13.56 2.35 -5.59
N ILE A 171 -12.34 2.54 -5.08
CA ILE A 171 -11.74 1.60 -4.11
C ILE A 171 -12.58 1.55 -2.83
N VAL A 172 -12.93 2.72 -2.26
CA VAL A 172 -13.81 2.80 -1.07
C VAL A 172 -15.13 2.07 -1.32
N SER A 173 -15.76 2.33 -2.47
CA SER A 173 -17.03 1.70 -2.84
C SER A 173 -16.91 0.18 -2.95
N SER A 174 -15.84 -0.32 -3.58
CA SER A 174 -15.58 -1.75 -3.73
C SER A 174 -15.33 -2.44 -2.40
N ILE A 175 -14.52 -1.83 -1.52
CA ILE A 175 -14.26 -2.33 -0.17
C ILE A 175 -15.55 -2.36 0.65
N ARG A 176 -16.33 -1.27 0.63
CA ARG A 176 -17.57 -1.15 1.41
C ARG A 176 -18.70 -2.05 0.91
N ALA A 177 -18.68 -2.45 -0.36
CA ALA A 177 -19.58 -3.48 -0.88
C ALA A 177 -19.34 -4.86 -0.25
N ILE A 178 -18.12 -5.11 0.25
CA ILE A 178 -17.76 -6.34 0.97
C ILE A 178 -17.94 -6.16 2.49
N ASN A 179 -17.45 -5.04 3.03
CA ASN A 179 -17.49 -4.73 4.46
C ASN A 179 -17.86 -3.25 4.68
N PRO A 180 -19.14 -2.93 4.99
CA PRO A 180 -19.59 -1.55 5.16
C PRO A 180 -18.99 -0.81 6.36
N HIS A 181 -18.41 -1.53 7.34
CA HIS A 181 -18.00 -0.98 8.61
C HIS A 181 -16.50 -0.78 8.77
N VAL A 182 -15.69 -1.31 7.85
CA VAL A 182 -14.23 -1.25 7.90
C VAL A 182 -13.70 0.18 7.92
N THR A 183 -12.64 0.41 8.70
CA THR A 183 -11.85 1.64 8.66
C THR A 183 -10.83 1.53 7.53
N ILE A 184 -10.79 2.53 6.65
CA ILE A 184 -9.81 2.60 5.58
C ILE A 184 -8.74 3.64 5.97
N VAL A 185 -7.48 3.23 5.97
CA VAL A 185 -6.36 4.12 6.22
C VAL A 185 -5.53 4.24 4.95
N TYR A 186 -5.43 5.45 4.45
CA TYR A 186 -4.52 5.79 3.37
C TYR A 186 -3.17 6.20 3.93
N THR A 187 -2.11 5.86 3.23
CA THR A 187 -0.80 6.44 3.48
C THR A 187 -0.04 6.62 2.17
N LEU A 188 0.77 7.67 2.11
CA LEU A 188 1.63 7.93 0.98
C LEU A 188 3.00 7.30 1.28
N SER A 189 3.47 6.46 0.34
CA SER A 189 4.77 5.80 0.50
C SER A 189 5.88 6.84 0.58
N PRO A 190 6.80 6.75 1.55
CA PRO A 190 7.94 7.67 1.65
C PRO A 190 9.07 7.33 0.65
N VAL A 191 9.01 6.15 0.01
CA VAL A 191 10.01 5.72 -0.97
C VAL A 191 9.95 6.60 -2.22
N ARG A 192 11.12 7.07 -2.67
CA ARG A 192 11.26 7.94 -3.84
C ARG A 192 11.36 7.11 -5.12
N HIS A 193 10.45 7.36 -6.08
CA HIS A 193 10.51 6.74 -7.40
C HIS A 193 11.44 7.53 -8.33
N PHE A 194 12.75 7.22 -8.29
CA PHE A 194 13.77 8.01 -9.00
C PHE A 194 13.82 7.79 -10.52
N ARG A 195 13.25 6.69 -11.04
CA ARG A 195 13.37 6.29 -12.46
C ARG A 195 12.97 7.40 -13.45
N ASN A 196 12.01 8.24 -13.09
CA ASN A 196 11.53 9.36 -13.92
C ASN A 196 11.98 10.74 -13.39
N GLY A 197 12.94 10.76 -12.47
CA GLY A 197 13.50 11.97 -11.85
C GLY A 197 12.74 12.47 -10.61
N LEU A 198 13.44 13.23 -9.76
CA LEU A 198 12.90 13.76 -8.51
C LEU A 198 11.72 14.72 -8.71
N MET A 199 11.74 15.52 -9.78
CA MET A 199 10.64 16.43 -10.09
C MET A 199 9.36 15.66 -10.43
N ALA A 200 9.44 14.59 -11.22
CA ALA A 200 8.30 13.75 -11.53
C ALA A 200 7.78 13.04 -10.27
N ASN A 201 8.69 12.54 -9.42
CA ASN A 201 8.32 11.95 -8.13
C ASN A 201 7.57 12.97 -7.25
N ALA A 202 8.10 14.18 -7.07
CA ALA A 202 7.45 15.22 -6.26
C ALA A 202 6.06 15.59 -6.79
N ARG A 203 5.92 15.81 -8.10
CA ARG A 203 4.60 16.06 -8.74
C ARG A 203 3.65 14.90 -8.50
N SER A 204 4.15 13.67 -8.65
CA SER A 204 3.35 12.47 -8.45
C SER A 204 2.85 12.35 -7.00
N LYS A 205 3.72 12.57 -6.02
CA LYS A 205 3.39 12.55 -4.58
C LYS A 205 2.39 13.66 -4.24
N ALA A 206 2.57 14.88 -4.76
CA ALA A 206 1.63 15.99 -4.55
C ALA A 206 0.23 15.67 -5.09
N VAL A 207 0.12 15.07 -6.28
CA VAL A 207 -1.16 14.63 -6.85
C VAL A 207 -1.83 13.58 -5.97
N LEU A 208 -1.08 12.59 -5.49
CA LEU A 208 -1.61 11.53 -4.62
C LEU A 208 -2.07 12.11 -3.28
N LEU A 209 -1.24 12.94 -2.65
CA LEU A 209 -1.51 13.52 -1.34
C LEU A 209 -2.81 14.34 -1.35
N GLU A 210 -2.92 15.27 -2.31
CA GLU A 210 -4.11 16.10 -2.46
C GLU A 210 -5.37 15.25 -2.71
N ALA A 211 -5.29 14.26 -3.61
CA ALA A 211 -6.44 13.40 -3.89
C ALA A 211 -6.85 12.52 -2.70
N ILE A 212 -5.89 12.06 -1.89
CA ILE A 212 -6.16 11.32 -0.65
C ILE A 212 -6.93 12.21 0.33
N HIS A 213 -6.45 13.43 0.57
CA HIS A 213 -7.12 14.36 1.50
C HIS A 213 -8.54 14.71 1.04
N GLN A 214 -8.76 14.95 -0.25
CA GLN A 214 -10.11 15.18 -0.77
C GLN A 214 -11.09 14.02 -0.50
N VAL A 215 -10.61 12.77 -0.44
CA VAL A 215 -11.44 11.60 -0.11
C VAL A 215 -11.63 11.47 1.41
N VAL A 216 -10.57 11.66 2.18
CA VAL A 216 -10.57 11.60 3.65
C VAL A 216 -11.54 12.64 4.23
N ASP A 217 -11.48 13.89 3.76
CA ASP A 217 -12.33 14.99 4.25
C ASP A 217 -13.83 14.75 4.04
N ARG A 218 -14.19 13.86 3.11
CA ARG A 218 -15.57 13.53 2.76
C ARG A 218 -16.06 12.21 3.35
N ASN A 219 -15.19 11.44 4.01
CA ASN A 219 -15.48 10.10 4.49
C ASN A 219 -15.00 9.90 5.92
N ALA A 220 -15.90 9.95 6.90
CA ALA A 220 -15.58 9.85 8.33
C ALA A 220 -14.85 8.55 8.77
N LYS A 221 -14.87 7.49 7.94
CA LYS A 221 -14.14 6.22 8.17
C LYS A 221 -12.91 6.04 7.27
N CYS A 222 -12.56 7.07 6.52
CA CYS A 222 -11.32 7.13 5.76
C CYS A 222 -10.36 8.06 6.49
N ASN A 223 -9.14 7.61 6.73
CA ASN A 223 -8.14 8.38 7.47
C ASN A 223 -6.83 8.42 6.70
N TYR A 224 -5.97 9.38 7.03
CA TYR A 224 -4.61 9.46 6.49
C TYR A 224 -3.59 9.21 7.59
N PHE A 225 -2.63 8.31 7.33
CA PHE A 225 -1.45 8.09 8.18
C PHE A 225 -0.20 8.72 7.52
N PRO A 226 0.47 9.68 8.17
CA PRO A 226 1.47 10.54 7.54
C PRO A 226 2.89 9.93 7.49
N ALA A 227 3.01 8.70 6.97
CA ALA A 227 4.31 8.02 6.81
C ALA A 227 5.27 8.80 5.89
N TYR A 228 4.73 9.46 4.86
CA TYR A 228 5.50 10.29 3.94
C TYR A 228 6.15 11.47 4.66
N GLU A 229 5.36 12.21 5.44
CA GLU A 229 5.79 13.39 6.18
C GLU A 229 6.73 12.99 7.32
N TYR A 230 6.51 11.87 8.01
CA TYR A 230 7.47 11.39 9.01
C TYR A 230 8.86 11.19 8.40
N LEU A 231 8.98 10.54 7.23
CA LEU A 231 10.29 10.35 6.61
C LEU A 231 10.85 11.65 6.01
N MET A 232 10.01 12.41 5.32
CA MET A 232 10.45 13.57 4.54
C MET A 232 10.69 14.80 5.42
N ASP A 233 9.93 14.95 6.51
CA ASP A 233 9.89 16.17 7.32
C ASP A 233 10.41 16.00 8.75
N GLU A 234 10.14 14.87 9.39
CA GLU A 234 10.62 14.63 10.76
C GLU A 234 12.00 13.95 10.77
N LEU A 235 12.25 13.05 9.81
CA LEU A 235 13.50 12.29 9.64
C LEU A 235 14.38 12.82 8.49
N ARG A 236 14.59 14.15 8.45
CA ARG A 236 15.31 14.91 7.38
C ARG A 236 16.82 14.63 7.22
N ASP A 237 17.32 13.45 7.58
CA ASP A 237 18.75 13.12 7.57
C ASP A 237 19.03 11.81 6.80
N TYR A 238 20.13 11.76 6.03
CA TYR A 238 20.53 10.59 5.23
C TYR A 238 20.76 9.33 6.07
N ARG A 239 21.03 9.43 7.37
CA ARG A 239 21.10 8.28 8.29
C ARG A 239 19.82 7.44 8.35
N PHE A 240 18.70 8.01 7.91
CA PHE A 240 17.39 7.36 7.87
C PHE A 240 17.13 6.64 6.54
N TYR A 241 18.13 6.59 5.65
CA TYR A 241 18.07 5.88 4.38
C TYR A 241 19.09 4.73 4.38
N THR A 242 18.83 3.71 3.57
CA THR A 242 19.82 2.67 3.25
C THR A 242 20.89 3.23 2.31
N ASP A 243 21.89 2.40 1.97
CA ASP A 243 23.02 2.79 1.11
C ASP A 243 22.59 3.26 -0.30
N ASP A 244 21.38 2.92 -0.74
CA ASP A 244 20.83 3.40 -2.02
C ASP A 244 20.26 4.82 -1.95
N LEU A 245 20.18 5.42 -0.76
CA LEU A 245 19.66 6.77 -0.48
C LEU A 245 18.20 6.99 -0.92
N ILE A 246 17.45 5.90 -1.16
CA ILE A 246 16.09 5.88 -1.66
C ILE A 246 15.15 5.20 -0.66
N HIS A 247 15.55 4.06 -0.11
CA HIS A 247 14.74 3.28 0.82
C HIS A 247 15.01 3.68 2.27
N PRO A 248 13.99 3.65 3.14
CA PRO A 248 14.17 3.94 4.56
C PRO A 248 15.03 2.86 5.22
N SER A 249 15.92 3.28 6.13
CA SER A 249 16.71 2.37 6.97
C SER A 249 15.83 1.70 8.02
N ASN A 250 16.32 0.62 8.64
CA ASN A 250 15.60 -0.05 9.74
C ASN A 250 15.28 0.89 10.90
N LEU A 251 16.13 1.90 11.15
CA LEU A 251 15.86 2.92 12.16
C LEU A 251 14.64 3.77 11.79
N ALA A 252 14.53 4.17 10.52
CA ALA A 252 13.40 4.94 10.03
C ALA A 252 12.11 4.12 9.99
N VAL A 253 12.20 2.86 9.56
CA VAL A 253 11.06 1.92 9.58
C VAL A 253 10.54 1.73 11.01
N ARG A 254 11.42 1.53 12.00
CA ARG A 254 11.02 1.43 13.42
C ARG A 254 10.36 2.70 13.94
N PHE A 255 10.89 3.87 13.57
CA PHE A 255 10.29 5.14 13.97
C PHE A 255 8.86 5.28 13.42
N VAL A 256 8.65 4.99 12.14
CA VAL A 256 7.30 5.06 11.55
C VAL A 256 6.39 3.96 12.11
N TRP A 257 6.93 2.78 12.41
CA TRP A 257 6.22 1.71 13.11
C TRP A 257 5.67 2.16 14.47
N GLU A 258 6.50 2.78 15.31
CA GLU A 258 6.08 3.31 16.62
C GLU A 258 4.93 4.32 16.47
N LYS A 259 5.04 5.24 15.51
CA LYS A 259 3.97 6.19 15.18
C LYS A 259 2.71 5.48 14.68
N PHE A 260 2.86 4.45 13.86
CA PHE A 260 1.74 3.70 13.31
C PHE A 260 0.96 2.99 14.43
N ILE A 261 1.62 2.19 15.27
CA ILE A 261 0.91 1.47 16.34
C ILE A 261 0.26 2.43 17.35
N GLY A 262 0.93 3.53 17.71
CA GLY A 262 0.36 4.54 18.60
C GLY A 262 -0.88 5.25 18.02
N THR A 263 -1.06 5.18 16.70
CA THR A 263 -2.18 5.79 15.97
C THR A 263 -3.37 4.85 15.84
N VAL A 264 -3.14 3.54 15.67
CA VAL A 264 -4.18 2.58 15.27
C VAL A 264 -4.51 1.51 16.31
N MET A 265 -3.68 1.32 17.34
CA MET A 265 -3.87 0.28 18.35
C MET A 265 -4.56 0.83 19.59
N ALA A 266 -5.39 0.02 20.24
CA ALA A 266 -5.91 0.32 21.57
C ALA A 266 -4.78 0.28 22.64
N PRO A 267 -4.92 1.00 23.77
CA PRO A 267 -3.92 1.01 24.83
C PRO A 267 -3.47 -0.40 25.29
N ASP A 268 -4.42 -1.29 25.57
CA ASP A 268 -4.12 -2.67 26.00
C ASP A 268 -3.37 -3.47 24.92
N THR A 269 -3.61 -3.15 23.64
CA THR A 269 -2.89 -3.77 22.51
C THR A 269 -1.47 -3.25 22.36
N LEU A 270 -1.23 -1.98 22.69
CA LEU A 270 0.12 -1.43 22.77
C LEU A 270 0.93 -2.10 23.88
N GLU A 271 0.32 -2.37 25.03
CA GLU A 271 0.96 -3.13 26.11
C GLU A 271 1.31 -4.55 25.65
N PHE A 272 0.36 -5.25 25.02
CA PHE A 272 0.62 -6.57 24.43
C PHE A 272 1.78 -6.56 23.42
N ILE A 273 1.82 -5.57 22.51
CA ILE A 273 2.91 -5.43 21.55
C ILE A 273 4.26 -5.23 22.25
N LYS A 274 4.29 -4.41 23.31
CA LYS A 274 5.50 -4.15 24.09
C LYS A 274 6.02 -5.41 24.78
N ASP A 275 5.13 -6.25 25.30
CA ASP A 275 5.51 -7.54 25.90
C ASP A 275 6.07 -8.50 24.84
N MET A 276 5.45 -8.55 23.66
CA MET A 276 5.97 -9.33 22.53
C MET A 276 7.36 -8.85 22.09
N GLU A 277 7.62 -7.54 22.08
CA GLU A 277 8.93 -6.99 21.73
C GLU A 277 10.02 -7.37 22.74
N GLN A 278 9.69 -7.45 24.03
CA GLN A 278 10.63 -7.94 25.05
C GLN A 278 10.97 -9.42 24.84
N LEU A 279 9.98 -10.24 24.46
CA LEU A 279 10.20 -11.66 24.17
C LEU A 279 11.04 -11.89 22.90
N LEU A 280 10.89 -11.04 21.88
CA LEU A 280 11.67 -11.13 20.64
C LEU A 280 13.12 -10.65 20.81
N ALA A 281 13.40 -9.84 21.84
CA ALA A 281 14.73 -9.34 22.16
C ALA A 281 15.54 -10.28 23.07
N ALA A 282 14.88 -11.28 23.68
CA ALA A 282 15.47 -12.30 24.54
C ALA A 282 15.99 -13.50 23.74
#